data_AF-A0A9D2ZS87-F1
#
_entry.id   AF-A0A9D2ZS87-F1
#
_cell.length_a   1.000
_cell.length_b   1.000
_cell.length_c   1.000
_cell.angle_alpha   90.00
_cell.angle_beta   90.00
_cell.angle_gamma   90.00
#
_symmetry.space_group_name_H-M   'P 1'
#
loop_
_entity.id
_entity.type
_entity.pdbx_description
1 polymer ?
#
loop_
_entity_poly.entity_id
_entity_poly.type
_entity_poly.pdbx_seq_one_letter_code
_entity_poly.pdbx_strand_id
1 'polypeptide(L)'
;LQAFMLLPLMLLGFVLAREGVLADPARHHRVLVWLAGVGLVAALGTGIPAGLEALDVLPTGVFGVLTMTLGVLGGPGFIALLALALTGVQERVDAGAPVPAPLRLLIALGKRSMTGYVLQSVIFLVVFGGFALGLFADAGASVLLLVGTGGWLVTVLVAVALEAAGKPGPLEALHRRMSYGKGGLAGQYSQLVHRNNI
;
A
#
# COMPACT_ATOMS: atom_id res chain seq x y z
N LEU A 1 2.89 -1.56 22.90
CA LEU A 1 1.54 -0.98 23.06
C LEU A 1 0.83 -0.78 21.71
N GLN A 2 1.43 -0.10 20.73
CA GLN A 2 0.81 0.17 19.42
C GLN A 2 0.43 -1.08 18.61
N ALA A 3 1.25 -2.14 18.63
CA ALA A 3 0.94 -3.39 17.93
C ALA A 3 -0.39 -4.04 18.38
N PHE A 4 -0.73 -3.91 19.67
CA PHE A 4 -2.01 -4.39 20.21
C PHE A 4 -3.20 -3.57 19.71
N MET A 5 -3.02 -2.27 19.39
CA MET A 5 -4.09 -1.44 18.81
C MET A 5 -4.38 -1.77 17.36
N LEU A 6 -3.39 -2.30 16.62
CA LEU A 6 -3.56 -2.73 15.24
C LEU A 6 -4.17 -4.13 15.11
N LEU A 7 -4.12 -4.94 16.17
CA LEU A 7 -4.60 -6.32 16.13
C LEU A 7 -6.10 -6.43 15.77
N PRO A 8 -7.02 -5.62 16.34
CA PRO A 8 -8.42 -5.61 15.91
C PRO A 8 -8.58 -5.25 14.42
N LEU A 9 -7.79 -4.28 13.94
CA LEU A 9 -7.83 -3.83 12.55
C LEU A 9 -7.33 -4.92 11.59
N MET A 10 -6.27 -5.62 11.99
CA MET A 10 -5.73 -6.76 11.25
C MET A 10 -6.74 -7.91 11.19
N LEU A 11 -7.40 -8.23 12.30
CA LEU A 11 -8.44 -9.27 12.35
C LEU A 11 -9.62 -8.88 11.45
N LEU A 12 -10.06 -7.61 11.49
CA LEU A 12 -11.09 -7.11 10.60
C LEU A 12 -10.67 -7.27 9.13
N GLY A 13 -9.46 -6.85 8.78
CA GLY A 13 -8.91 -7.01 7.43
C GLY A 13 -8.86 -8.48 6.99
N PHE A 14 -8.48 -9.38 7.90
CA PHE A 14 -8.46 -10.82 7.65
C PHE A 14 -9.88 -11.38 7.38
N VAL A 15 -10.87 -10.98 8.17
CA VAL A 15 -12.27 -11.39 7.98
C VAL A 15 -12.80 -10.88 6.63
N LEU A 16 -12.60 -9.59 6.32
CA LEU A 16 -13.02 -9.00 5.06
C LEU A 16 -12.32 -9.65 3.85
N ALA A 17 -11.04 -9.99 3.99
CA ALA A 17 -10.31 -10.73 2.97
C ALA A 17 -10.88 -12.15 2.77
N ARG A 18 -11.24 -12.84 3.86
CA ARG A 18 -11.85 -14.17 3.81
C ARG A 18 -13.24 -14.17 3.20
N GLU A 19 -14.00 -13.09 3.38
CA GLU A 19 -15.30 -12.88 2.72
C GLU A 19 -15.18 -12.43 1.25
N GLY A 20 -13.96 -12.15 0.78
CA GLY A 20 -13.72 -11.75 -0.60
C GLY A 20 -14.23 -10.34 -0.91
N VAL A 21 -14.28 -9.44 0.08
CA VAL A 21 -14.82 -8.08 -0.08
C VAL A 21 -14.12 -7.29 -1.19
N LEU A 22 -12.81 -7.48 -1.35
CA LEU A 22 -12.04 -6.87 -2.44
C LEU A 22 -12.01 -7.71 -3.73
N ALA A 23 -12.37 -8.99 -3.65
CA ALA A 23 -12.45 -9.90 -4.80
C ALA A 23 -13.78 -9.74 -5.55
N ASP A 24 -14.86 -9.44 -4.84
CA ASP A 24 -16.17 -9.09 -5.40
C ASP A 24 -16.67 -7.77 -4.77
N PRO A 25 -16.15 -6.61 -5.22
CA PRO A 25 -16.55 -5.31 -4.72
C PRO A 25 -18.03 -4.99 -4.98
N ALA A 26 -18.59 -5.50 -6.08
CA ALA A 26 -19.97 -5.25 -6.46
C ALA A 26 -20.95 -5.84 -5.43
N ARG A 27 -20.69 -7.08 -4.98
CA ARG A 27 -21.49 -7.73 -3.94
C ARG A 27 -21.36 -7.06 -2.57
N HIS A 28 -20.21 -6.45 -2.27
CA HIS A 28 -19.92 -5.82 -0.98
C HIS A 28 -19.96 -4.29 -1.00
N HIS A 29 -20.61 -3.70 -2.02
CA HIS A 29 -20.63 -2.25 -2.25
C HIS A 29 -21.00 -1.44 -1.01
N ARG A 30 -22.02 -1.87 -0.25
CA ARG A 30 -22.47 -1.15 0.95
C ARG A 30 -21.42 -1.12 2.06
N VAL A 31 -20.68 -2.21 2.24
CA VAL A 31 -19.58 -2.30 3.22
C VAL A 31 -18.46 -1.37 2.79
N LEU A 32 -18.10 -1.38 1.51
CA LEU A 32 -17.06 -0.53 0.96
C LEU A 32 -17.42 0.96 1.07
N VAL A 33 -18.66 1.36 0.75
CA VAL A 33 -19.11 2.77 0.89
C VAL A 33 -19.07 3.20 2.35
N TRP A 34 -19.45 2.33 3.28
CA TRP A 34 -19.40 2.65 4.69
C TRP A 34 -17.96 2.82 5.19
N LEU A 35 -17.06 1.88 4.85
CA LEU A 35 -15.63 1.97 5.20
C LEU A 35 -14.98 3.22 4.58
N ALA A 36 -15.29 3.50 3.31
CA ALA A 36 -14.85 4.69 2.61
C ALA A 36 -15.31 5.97 3.33
N GLY A 37 -16.60 6.06 3.67
CA GLY A 37 -17.17 7.20 4.38
C GLY A 37 -16.56 7.40 5.77
N VAL A 38 -16.48 6.33 6.57
CA VAL A 38 -15.88 6.38 7.91
C VAL A 38 -14.41 6.78 7.86
N GLY A 39 -13.63 6.16 6.98
CA GLY A 39 -12.21 6.47 6.86
C GLY A 39 -11.97 7.88 6.32
N LEU A 40 -12.80 8.37 5.38
CA LEU A 40 -12.70 9.73 4.87
C LEU A 40 -13.04 10.76 5.96
N VAL A 41 -14.13 10.56 6.71
CA VAL A 41 -14.53 11.43 7.82
C VAL A 41 -13.47 11.43 8.91
N ALA A 42 -12.94 10.26 9.28
CA ALA A 42 -11.88 10.16 10.28
C ALA A 42 -10.59 10.86 9.81
N ALA A 43 -10.15 10.61 8.58
CA ALA A 43 -8.91 11.18 8.05
C ALA A 43 -9.00 12.70 7.89
N LEU A 44 -10.06 13.22 7.28
CA LEU A 44 -10.21 14.67 7.07
C LEU A 44 -10.61 15.39 8.36
N GLY A 45 -11.54 14.82 9.13
CA GLY A 45 -12.05 15.42 10.36
C GLY A 45 -11.04 15.49 11.49
N THR A 46 -10.01 14.64 11.49
CA THR A 46 -8.90 14.73 12.45
C THR A 46 -7.65 15.36 11.85
N GLY A 47 -7.29 15.00 10.62
CA GLY A 47 -6.06 15.44 9.98
C GLY A 47 -6.04 16.92 9.58
N ILE A 48 -7.16 17.46 9.06
CA ILE A 48 -7.21 18.89 8.70
C ILE A 48 -7.06 19.77 9.95
N PRO A 49 -7.86 19.57 11.02
CA PRO A 49 -7.68 20.34 12.24
C PRO A 49 -6.30 20.14 12.88
N ALA A 50 -5.75 18.92 12.89
CA ALA A 50 -4.39 18.68 13.39
C ALA A 50 -3.32 19.45 12.60
N GLY A 51 -3.50 19.57 11.29
CA GLY A 51 -2.64 20.43 10.46
C GLY A 51 -2.76 21.91 10.81
N LEU A 52 -3.96 22.38 11.15
CA LEU A 52 -4.18 23.75 11.63
C LEU A 52 -3.59 23.99 13.03
N GLU A 53 -3.65 22.99 13.92
CA GLU A 53 -2.96 23.03 15.22
C GLU A 53 -1.44 23.16 15.01
N ALA A 54 -0.87 22.42 14.05
CA ALA A 54 0.56 22.49 13.73
C ALA A 54 1.01 23.84 13.13
N LEU A 55 0.07 24.69 12.69
CA LEU A 55 0.31 26.04 12.19
C LEU A 55 -0.03 27.13 13.23
N ASP A 56 -0.32 26.74 14.48
CA ASP A 56 -0.77 27.63 15.56
C ASP A 56 -2.06 28.42 15.25
N VAL A 57 -2.85 27.95 14.26
CA VAL A 57 -4.14 28.55 13.91
C VAL A 57 -5.23 28.12 14.88
N LEU A 58 -5.12 26.90 15.42
CA LEU A 58 -6.07 26.32 16.36
C LEU A 58 -5.35 25.86 17.64
N PRO A 59 -5.53 26.53 18.80
CA PRO A 59 -4.77 26.23 20.01
C PRO A 59 -5.47 25.20 20.92
N THR A 60 -5.94 24.07 20.38
CA THR A 60 -6.66 23.05 21.17
C THR A 60 -5.78 21.87 21.60
N GLY A 61 -4.79 21.48 20.79
CA GLY A 61 -3.90 20.33 21.02
C GLY A 61 -4.58 18.94 21.01
N VAL A 62 -5.90 18.86 20.80
CA VAL A 62 -6.68 17.62 20.88
C VAL A 62 -6.64 16.84 19.56
N PHE A 63 -6.51 17.53 18.43
CA PHE A 63 -6.61 16.89 17.13
C PHE A 63 -5.36 16.09 16.76
N GLY A 64 -4.20 16.43 17.31
CA GLY A 64 -3.01 15.56 17.27
C GLY A 64 -3.29 14.16 17.86
N VAL A 65 -3.93 14.09 19.03
CA VAL A 65 -4.28 12.81 19.69
C VAL A 65 -5.38 12.06 18.91
N LEU A 66 -6.38 12.78 18.43
CA LEU A 66 -7.44 12.20 17.61
C LEU A 66 -6.89 11.63 16.29
N THR A 67 -5.95 12.31 15.65
CA THR A 67 -5.29 11.81 14.43
C THR A 67 -4.50 10.53 14.71
N MET A 68 -3.79 10.46 15.84
CA MET A 68 -3.03 9.26 16.22
C MET A 68 -3.91 8.03 16.52
N THR A 69 -5.16 8.25 16.93
CA THR A 69 -6.09 7.17 17.32
C THR A 69 -7.08 6.81 16.22
N LEU A 70 -7.77 7.80 15.65
CA LEU A 70 -8.79 7.61 14.62
C LEU A 70 -8.21 7.61 13.20
N GLY A 71 -7.05 8.23 12.99
CA GLY A 71 -6.41 8.29 11.66
C GLY A 71 -6.08 6.91 11.10
N VAL A 72 -5.94 5.90 11.96
CA VAL A 72 -5.74 4.50 11.54
C VAL A 72 -6.89 3.96 10.66
N LEU A 73 -8.10 4.51 10.81
CA LEU A 73 -9.26 4.15 9.99
C LEU A 73 -9.14 4.67 8.54
N GLY A 74 -8.28 5.66 8.31
CA GLY A 74 -8.00 6.20 6.98
C GLY A 74 -7.44 5.14 6.02
N GLY A 75 -6.65 4.18 6.52
CA GLY A 75 -6.09 3.09 5.70
C GLY A 75 -7.17 2.22 5.05
N PRO A 76 -8.01 1.51 5.83
CA PRO A 76 -9.12 0.73 5.29
C PRO A 76 -10.09 1.55 4.44
N GLY A 77 -10.40 2.79 4.86
CA GLY A 77 -11.27 3.66 4.08
C GLY A 77 -10.68 4.03 2.72
N PHE A 78 -9.38 4.31 2.65
CA PHE A 78 -8.69 4.57 1.39
C PHE A 78 -8.70 3.34 0.47
N ILE A 79 -8.48 2.14 1.01
CA ILE A 79 -8.59 0.89 0.24
C ILE A 79 -10.01 0.68 -0.27
N ALA A 80 -11.02 0.94 0.56
CA ALA A 80 -12.42 0.83 0.16
C ALA A 80 -12.80 1.85 -0.93
N LEU A 81 -12.31 3.08 -0.83
CA LEU A 81 -12.44 4.11 -1.87
C LEU A 81 -11.82 3.66 -3.19
N LEU A 82 -10.59 3.13 -3.15
CA LEU A 82 -9.93 2.61 -4.36
C LEU A 82 -10.69 1.43 -4.97
N ALA A 83 -11.19 0.51 -4.14
CA ALA A 83 -11.99 -0.62 -4.61
C ALA A 83 -13.24 -0.13 -5.36
N LEU A 84 -14.00 0.79 -4.76
CA LEU A 84 -15.18 1.40 -5.38
C LEU A 84 -14.86 2.16 -6.67
N ALA A 85 -13.80 2.97 -6.65
CA ALA A 85 -13.38 3.78 -7.79
C ALA A 85 -12.91 2.92 -8.97
N LEU A 86 -12.36 1.74 -8.69
CA LEU A 86 -11.80 0.84 -9.69
C LEU A 86 -12.75 -0.30 -10.11
N THR A 87 -13.92 -0.47 -9.48
CA THR A 87 -14.88 -1.54 -9.83
C THR A 87 -15.17 -1.60 -11.33
N GLY A 88 -15.53 -0.47 -11.95
CA GLY A 88 -15.84 -0.44 -13.38
C GLY A 88 -14.62 -0.67 -14.28
N VAL A 89 -13.40 -0.36 -13.81
CA VAL A 89 -12.18 -0.71 -14.54
C VAL A 89 -11.91 -2.20 -14.44
N GLN A 90 -12.09 -2.78 -13.25
CA GLN A 90 -11.92 -4.20 -12.97
C GLN A 90 -12.86 -5.04 -13.86
N GLU A 91 -14.16 -4.73 -13.88
CA GLU A 91 -15.15 -5.41 -14.74
C GLU A 91 -14.76 -5.39 -16.23
N ARG A 92 -14.27 -4.25 -16.72
CA ARG A 92 -13.81 -4.12 -18.11
C ARG A 92 -12.58 -4.96 -18.39
N VAL A 93 -11.61 -4.97 -17.48
CA VAL A 93 -10.39 -5.77 -17.60
C VAL A 93 -10.71 -7.26 -17.55
N ASP A 94 -11.62 -7.67 -16.67
CA ASP A 94 -12.11 -9.06 -16.57
C ASP A 94 -12.87 -9.49 -17.83
N ALA A 95 -13.57 -8.56 -18.48
CA ALA A 95 -14.18 -8.75 -19.80
C ALA A 95 -13.17 -8.71 -20.98
N GLY A 96 -11.87 -8.59 -20.71
CA GLY A 96 -10.80 -8.64 -21.71
C GLY A 96 -10.31 -7.28 -22.23
N ALA A 97 -10.76 -6.16 -21.65
CA ALA A 97 -10.21 -4.85 -22.00
C ALA A 97 -8.75 -4.70 -21.49
N PRO A 98 -7.91 -3.94 -22.20
CA PRO A 98 -6.55 -3.68 -21.75
C PRO A 98 -6.55 -2.83 -20.46
N VAL A 99 -5.60 -3.11 -19.58
CA VAL A 99 -5.40 -2.31 -18.37
C VAL A 99 -4.96 -0.88 -18.74
N PRO A 100 -5.61 0.17 -18.20
CA PRO A 100 -5.21 1.56 -18.42
C PRO A 100 -3.73 1.82 -18.12
N ALA A 101 -3.08 2.66 -18.95
CA ALA A 101 -1.64 2.90 -18.85
C ALA A 101 -1.16 3.36 -17.45
N PRO A 102 -1.84 4.28 -16.73
CA PRO A 102 -1.42 4.68 -15.39
C PRO A 102 -1.48 3.52 -14.38
N LEU A 103 -2.51 2.67 -14.48
CA LEU A 103 -2.65 1.51 -13.61
C LEU A 103 -1.59 0.45 -13.89
N ARG A 104 -1.11 0.32 -15.13
CA ARG A 104 0.01 -0.59 -15.44
C ARG A 104 1.28 -0.22 -14.67
N LEU A 105 1.54 1.08 -14.46
CA LEU A 105 2.67 1.55 -13.66
C LEU A 105 2.52 1.14 -12.19
N LEU A 106 1.32 1.33 -11.64
CA LEU A 106 1.00 0.97 -10.26
C LEU A 106 1.03 -0.56 -10.05
N ILE A 107 0.54 -1.34 -11.02
CA ILE A 107 0.60 -2.80 -10.99
C ILE A 107 2.06 -3.29 -11.08
N ALA A 108 2.90 -2.67 -11.91
CA ALA A 108 4.32 -3.00 -11.99
C ALA A 108 5.01 -2.82 -10.63
N LEU A 109 4.72 -1.72 -9.93
CA LEU A 109 5.19 -1.47 -8.56
C LEU A 109 4.57 -2.45 -7.55
N GLY A 110 3.26 -2.71 -7.62
CA GLY A 110 2.56 -3.63 -6.73
C GLY A 110 3.11 -5.06 -6.77
N LYS A 111 3.48 -5.54 -7.96
CA LYS A 111 4.16 -6.85 -8.15
C LYS A 111 5.57 -6.90 -7.56
N ARG A 112 6.16 -5.74 -7.24
CA ARG A 112 7.53 -5.57 -6.74
C ARG A 112 7.54 -4.68 -5.49
N SER A 113 6.48 -4.78 -4.68
CA SER A 113 6.23 -3.88 -3.55
C SER A 113 7.26 -4.02 -2.44
N MET A 114 7.82 -5.21 -2.21
CA MET A 114 8.86 -5.43 -1.20
C MET A 114 10.17 -4.76 -1.62
N THR A 115 10.59 -4.96 -2.88
CA THR A 115 11.75 -4.25 -3.44
C THR A 115 11.52 -2.74 -3.43
N GLY A 116 10.35 -2.29 -3.88
CA GLY A 116 10.01 -0.86 -3.91
C GLY A 116 10.05 -0.24 -2.51
N TYR A 117 9.45 -0.87 -1.52
CA TYR A 117 9.44 -0.41 -0.13
C TYR A 117 10.85 -0.28 0.46
N VAL A 118 11.69 -1.32 0.28
CA VAL A 118 13.07 -1.29 0.80
C VAL A 118 13.91 -0.26 0.06
N LEU A 119 13.77 -0.16 -1.26
CA LEU A 119 14.45 0.86 -2.06
C LEU A 119 14.06 2.26 -1.61
N GLN A 120 12.76 2.53 -1.44
CA GLN A 120 12.27 3.82 -0.94
C GLN A 120 12.83 4.13 0.45
N SER A 121 12.88 3.13 1.34
CA SER A 121 13.43 3.30 2.69
C SER A 121 14.92 3.65 2.65
N VAL A 122 15.71 3.02 1.77
CA VAL A 122 17.12 3.35 1.55
C VAL A 122 17.28 4.76 0.98
N ILE A 123 16.46 5.15 0.00
CA ILE A 123 16.47 6.51 -0.56
C ILE A 123 16.24 7.53 0.56
N PHE A 124 15.21 7.34 1.39
CA PHE A 124 14.89 8.26 2.48
C PHE A 124 15.94 8.26 3.59
N LEU A 125 16.55 7.11 3.89
CA LEU A 125 17.65 7.03 4.83
C LEU A 125 18.86 7.85 4.37
N VAL A 126 19.22 7.76 3.09
CA VAL A 126 20.34 8.52 2.51
C VAL A 126 20.02 10.01 2.43
N VAL A 127 18.81 10.37 2.01
CA VAL A 127 18.39 11.77 1.83
C VAL A 127 18.23 12.48 3.16
N PHE A 128 17.47 11.92 4.10
CA PHE A 128 17.10 12.58 5.36
C PHE A 128 18.00 12.23 6.54
N GLY A 129 18.72 11.11 6.49
CA GLY A 129 19.57 10.69 7.60
C GLY A 129 20.70 11.69 7.84
N GLY A 130 20.77 12.28 9.03
CA GLY A 130 21.82 13.24 9.40
C GLY A 130 23.25 12.67 9.36
N PHE A 131 23.38 11.34 9.40
CA PHE A 131 24.66 10.64 9.21
C PHE A 131 25.01 10.39 7.73
N ALA A 132 24.07 10.64 6.80
CA ALA A 132 24.23 10.49 5.37
C ALA A 132 24.27 11.88 4.71
N LEU A 133 23.26 12.28 3.93
CA LEU A 133 23.22 13.62 3.33
C LEU A 133 22.59 14.68 4.23
N GLY A 134 21.74 14.28 5.18
CA GLY A 134 21.08 15.20 6.12
C GLY A 134 20.29 16.34 5.46
N LEU A 135 19.72 16.11 4.28
CA LEU A 135 19.00 17.13 3.52
C LEU A 135 17.61 17.38 4.12
N PHE A 136 17.07 18.57 3.86
CA PHE A 136 15.68 18.94 4.16
C PHE A 136 15.29 18.93 5.66
N ALA A 137 16.26 19.03 6.58
CA ALA A 137 15.99 19.06 8.02
C ALA A 137 15.00 20.17 8.45
N ASP A 138 15.15 21.36 7.86
CA ASP A 138 14.30 22.53 8.13
C ASP A 138 13.23 22.74 7.04
N ALA A 139 13.02 21.76 6.16
CA ALA A 139 12.09 21.91 5.06
C ALA A 139 10.63 21.80 5.52
N GLY A 140 9.77 22.67 5.00
CA GLY A 140 8.34 22.59 5.24
C GLY A 140 7.67 21.37 4.59
N ALA A 141 6.45 21.05 5.04
CA ALA A 141 5.69 19.88 4.59
C ALA A 141 5.50 19.78 3.07
N SER A 142 5.37 20.90 2.37
CA SER A 142 5.22 20.94 0.90
C SER A 142 6.47 20.44 0.17
N VAL A 143 7.66 20.86 0.63
CA VAL A 143 8.94 20.42 0.07
C VAL A 143 9.14 18.94 0.36
N LEU A 144 8.88 18.50 1.60
CA LEU A 144 8.98 17.10 1.99
C LEU A 144 8.01 16.20 1.20
N LEU A 145 6.81 16.69 0.89
CA LEU A 145 5.84 15.97 0.04
C LEU A 145 6.36 15.78 -1.38
N LEU A 146 6.98 16.82 -1.97
CA LEU A 146 7.58 16.74 -3.30
C LEU A 146 8.77 15.78 -3.33
N VAL A 147 9.66 15.86 -2.33
CA VAL A 147 10.81 14.95 -2.19
C VAL A 147 10.33 13.51 -2.00
N GLY A 148 9.32 13.31 -1.15
CA GLY A 148 8.71 11.99 -0.91
C GLY A 148 8.10 11.41 -2.19
N THR A 149 7.39 12.24 -2.95
CA THR A 149 6.80 11.86 -4.24
C THR A 149 7.89 11.54 -5.26
N GLY A 150 8.98 12.31 -5.30
CA GLY A 150 10.15 12.02 -6.13
C GLY A 150 10.76 10.66 -5.80
N GLY A 151 10.98 10.37 -4.51
CA GLY A 151 11.48 9.07 -4.06
C GLY A 151 10.54 7.91 -4.43
N TRP A 152 9.23 8.11 -4.27
CA TRP A 152 8.23 7.14 -4.72
C TRP A 152 8.26 6.92 -6.24
N LEU A 153 8.36 7.98 -7.05
CA LEU A 153 8.46 7.89 -8.51
C LEU A 153 9.71 7.11 -8.94
N VAL A 154 10.85 7.28 -8.25
CA VAL A 154 12.04 6.44 -8.51
C VAL A 154 11.70 4.96 -8.35
N THR A 155 10.95 4.59 -7.32
CA THR A 155 10.55 3.18 -7.11
C THR A 155 9.61 2.67 -8.20
N VAL A 156 8.68 3.51 -8.68
CA VAL A 156 7.80 3.20 -9.82
C VAL A 156 8.64 2.95 -11.08
N LEU A 157 9.60 3.83 -11.38
CA LEU A 157 10.47 3.70 -12.55
C LEU A 157 11.29 2.40 -12.50
N VAL A 158 11.88 2.08 -11.36
CA VAL A 158 12.61 0.82 -11.17
C VAL A 158 11.69 -0.38 -11.38
N ALA A 159 10.47 -0.34 -10.82
CA ALA A 159 9.52 -1.43 -10.99
C ALA A 159 9.07 -1.61 -12.44
N VAL A 160 8.86 -0.51 -13.18
CA VAL A 160 8.53 -0.51 -14.61
C VAL A 160 9.69 -1.03 -15.45
N ALA A 161 10.94 -0.64 -15.14
CA ALA A 161 12.11 -1.16 -15.83
C ALA A 161 12.27 -2.68 -15.64
N LEU A 162 12.04 -3.17 -14.42
CA LEU A 162 12.03 -4.61 -14.13
C LEU A 162 10.86 -5.33 -14.81
N GLU A 163 9.70 -4.69 -14.91
CA GLU A 163 8.54 -5.19 -15.65
C GLU A 163 8.84 -5.33 -17.14
N ALA A 164 9.40 -4.29 -17.76
CA ALA A 164 9.80 -4.32 -19.16
C ALA A 164 10.89 -5.37 -19.44
N ALA A 165 11.75 -5.64 -18.45
CA ALA A 165 12.77 -6.69 -18.53
C ALA A 165 12.24 -8.10 -18.19
N GLY A 166 10.96 -8.26 -17.84
CA GLY A 166 10.38 -9.55 -17.43
C GLY A 166 10.96 -10.11 -16.13
N LYS A 167 11.58 -9.27 -15.28
CA LYS A 167 12.29 -9.69 -14.05
C LYS A 167 11.44 -9.44 -12.81
N PRO A 168 11.38 -10.36 -11.84
CA PRO A 168 10.84 -10.06 -10.52
C PRO A 168 11.71 -9.01 -9.81
N GLY A 169 11.18 -8.38 -8.76
CA GLY A 169 12.01 -7.55 -7.90
C GLY A 169 13.06 -8.43 -7.17
N PRO A 170 14.28 -7.92 -6.93
CA PRO A 170 15.35 -8.70 -6.31
C PRO A 170 14.96 -9.31 -4.96
N LEU A 171 14.25 -8.55 -4.13
CA LEU A 171 13.84 -9.01 -2.81
C LEU A 171 12.69 -10.01 -2.87
N GLU A 172 11.74 -9.84 -3.79
CA GLU A 172 10.69 -10.82 -4.06
C GLU A 172 11.31 -12.14 -4.53
N ALA A 173 12.31 -12.08 -5.41
CA ALA A 173 13.04 -13.25 -5.88
C ALA A 173 13.80 -13.95 -4.75
N LEU A 174 14.44 -13.18 -3.87
CA LEU A 174 15.14 -13.70 -2.69
C LEU A 174 14.15 -14.35 -1.72
N HIS A 175 13.07 -13.65 -1.36
CA HIS A 175 12.03 -14.16 -0.48
C HIS A 175 11.44 -15.46 -1.00
N ARG A 176 11.06 -15.50 -2.28
CA ARG A 176 10.52 -16.71 -2.92
C ARG A 176 11.49 -17.89 -2.87
N ARG A 177 12.78 -17.64 -3.06
CA ARG A 177 13.84 -18.68 -2.95
C ARG A 177 14.02 -19.18 -1.52
N MET A 178 13.91 -18.31 -0.52
CA MET A 178 14.03 -18.69 0.89
C MET A 178 12.80 -19.46 1.37
N SER A 179 11.59 -19.04 0.99
CA SER A 179 10.34 -19.70 1.41
C SER A 179 10.10 -21.05 0.74
N TYR A 180 10.41 -21.18 -0.56
CA TYR A 180 10.05 -22.37 -1.34
C TYR A 180 11.26 -23.17 -1.84
N GLY A 181 12.48 -22.80 -1.42
CA GLY A 181 13.71 -23.42 -1.88
C GLY A 181 14.00 -23.19 -3.38
N LYS A 182 15.04 -23.85 -3.89
CA LYS A 182 15.48 -23.71 -5.29
C LYS A 182 14.49 -24.30 -6.31
N GLY A 183 13.65 -25.26 -5.90
CA GLY A 183 12.70 -25.96 -6.76
C GLY A 183 11.36 -25.23 -6.97
N GLY A 184 11.02 -24.29 -6.08
CA GLY A 184 9.74 -23.57 -6.11
C GLY A 184 8.51 -24.46 -5.86
N LEU A 185 7.41 -23.85 -5.39
CA LEU A 185 6.13 -24.54 -5.15
C LEU A 185 5.62 -25.30 -6.39
N ALA A 186 5.77 -24.72 -7.60
CA ALA A 186 5.29 -25.34 -8.84
C ALA A 186 6.03 -26.65 -9.18
N GLY A 187 7.34 -26.72 -8.90
CA GLY A 187 8.12 -27.94 -9.08
C GLY A 187 7.74 -29.03 -8.06
N GLN A 188 7.43 -28.63 -6.82
CA GLN A 188 6.97 -29.58 -5.80
C GLN A 188 5.54 -30.07 -6.04
N TYR A 189 4.62 -29.20 -6.46
CA TYR A 189 3.22 -29.57 -6.72
C TYR A 189 3.09 -30.53 -7.90
N SER A 190 3.79 -30.27 -9.01
CA SER A 190 3.81 -31.16 -10.17
C SER A 190 4.39 -32.53 -9.84
N GLN A 191 5.44 -32.58 -9.01
CA GLN A 191 6.02 -33.85 -8.54
C GLN A 191 5.10 -34.59 -7.56
N LEU A 192 4.39 -33.89 -6.68
CA LEU A 192 3.40 -34.50 -5.77
C LEU A 192 2.20 -35.08 -6.52
N VAL A 193 1.68 -34.36 -7.51
CA VAL A 193 0.56 -34.84 -8.35
C VAL A 193 0.99 -36.06 -9.17
N HIS A 194 2.19 -36.05 -9.77
CA HIS A 194 2.69 -37.23 -10.48
C HIS A 194 2.98 -38.42 -9.58
N ARG A 195 3.46 -38.21 -8.35
CA ARG A 195 3.75 -39.28 -7.39
C ARG A 195 2.49 -39.94 -6.80
N ASN A 196 1.38 -39.21 -6.68
CA ASN A 196 0.11 -39.75 -6.17
C ASN A 196 -0.77 -40.40 -7.25
N ASN A 197 -0.32 -40.40 -8.50
CA ASN A 197 -1.03 -40.98 -9.64
C ASN A 197 -0.33 -42.24 -10.19
N ILE A 198 0.51 -42.88 -9.35
CA ILE A 198 1.20 -44.16 -9.55
C ILE A 198 0.91 -45.04 -8.34
#